data_AF-A0A1I1S9U4-F1
#
_entry.id   AF-A0A1I1S9U4-F1
#
_cell.length_a   1.000
_cell.length_b   1.000
_cell.length_c   1.000
_cell.angle_alpha   90.00
_cell.angle_beta   90.00
_cell.angle_gamma   90.00
#
_symmetry.space_group_name_H-M   'P 1'
#
loop_
_entity.id
_entity.type
_entity.pdbx_description
1 polymer ?
#
loop_
_entity_poly.entity_id
_entity_poly.type
_entity_poly.pdbx_seq_one_letter_code
_entity_poly.pdbx_strand_id
1 'polypeptide(L)'
;MPTAAKFLAGLMLAVLGWYASELVKGLMPERGAFGNFTLWNTAICFLVGWITIGTRAGRGASAAISNGVTGVVAALFWCLAVHSANMMVDRAFDRRYDSMLEAVAAVFELIVENAALLVDANFILTLVAGAVIVGYLTEVVSRHWR
;
A
#
# COMPACT_ATOMS: atom_id res chain seq x y z
N MET A 1 -21.95 2.44 5.96
CA MET A 1 -22.64 2.43 4.66
C MET A 1 -21.60 2.49 3.54
N PRO A 2 -21.65 1.61 2.52
CA PRO A 2 -20.81 1.72 1.33
C PRO A 2 -21.29 2.94 0.51
N THR A 3 -20.39 3.87 0.20
CA THR A 3 -20.69 5.05 -0.64
C THR A 3 -19.86 4.98 -1.92
N ALA A 4 -20.33 5.64 -2.99
CA ALA A 4 -19.59 5.73 -4.25
C ALA A 4 -18.15 6.26 -4.05
N ALA A 5 -17.98 7.19 -3.10
CA ALA A 5 -16.68 7.72 -2.71
C ALA A 5 -15.74 6.63 -2.14
N LYS A 6 -16.24 5.67 -1.35
CA LYS A 6 -15.40 4.56 -0.82
C LYS A 6 -14.95 3.62 -1.92
N PHE A 7 -15.84 3.30 -2.86
CA PHE A 7 -15.49 2.44 -3.99
C PHE A 7 -14.46 3.10 -4.89
N LEU A 8 -14.65 4.38 -5.23
CA LEU A 8 -13.67 5.11 -6.02
C LEU A 8 -12.32 5.23 -5.31
N ALA A 9 -12.31 5.53 -4.01
CA ALA A 9 -11.10 5.62 -3.22
C ALA A 9 -10.31 4.30 -3.21
N GLY A 10 -11.01 3.18 -3.01
CA GLY A 10 -10.42 1.85 -3.10
C GLY A 10 -9.87 1.58 -4.49
N LEU A 11 -10.67 1.84 -5.55
CA LEU A 11 -10.28 1.55 -6.93
C LEU A 11 -9.07 2.39 -7.38
N MET A 12 -9.05 3.68 -7.06
CA MET A 12 -7.93 4.56 -7.39
C MET A 12 -6.65 4.17 -6.64
N LEU A 13 -6.76 3.81 -5.35
CA LEU A 13 -5.60 3.33 -4.61
C LEU A 13 -5.12 1.96 -5.12
N ALA A 14 -6.04 1.09 -5.55
CA ALA A 14 -5.71 -0.19 -6.17
C ALA A 14 -4.93 -0.01 -7.48
N VAL A 15 -5.37 0.90 -8.36
CA VAL A 15 -4.64 1.25 -9.59
C VAL A 15 -3.25 1.80 -9.28
N LEU A 16 -3.14 2.69 -8.29
CA LEU A 16 -1.84 3.20 -7.83
C LEU A 16 -0.95 2.08 -7.30
N GLY A 17 -1.51 1.17 -6.50
CA GLY A 17 -0.81 0.00 -5.96
C GLY A 17 -0.34 -0.99 -7.02
N TRP A 18 -1.16 -1.21 -8.06
CA TRP A 18 -0.80 -2.02 -9.22
C TRP A 18 0.40 -1.42 -9.95
N TYR A 19 0.34 -0.14 -10.30
CA TYR A 19 1.42 0.54 -11.01
C TYR A 19 2.70 0.63 -10.17
N ALA A 20 2.57 0.97 -8.88
CA ALA A 20 3.68 0.98 -7.94
C ALA A 20 4.31 -0.41 -7.82
N SER A 21 3.53 -1.49 -7.84
CA SER A 21 4.07 -2.85 -7.80
C SER A 21 4.89 -3.19 -9.04
N GLU A 22 4.48 -2.75 -10.24
CA GLU A 22 5.28 -2.95 -11.45
C GLU A 22 6.60 -2.17 -11.41
N LEU A 23 6.61 -0.95 -10.85
CA LEU A 23 7.86 -0.23 -10.60
C LEU A 23 8.79 -1.00 -9.66
N VAL A 24 8.26 -1.59 -8.59
CA VAL A 24 9.04 -2.39 -7.63
C VAL A 24 9.64 -3.63 -8.28
N LYS A 25 8.92 -4.29 -9.20
CA LYS A 25 9.49 -5.40 -9.97
C LYS A 25 10.67 -4.95 -10.82
N GLY A 26 10.58 -3.77 -11.42
CA GLY A 26 11.67 -3.17 -12.18
C GLY A 26 12.93 -2.89 -11.34
N LEU A 27 12.76 -2.61 -10.04
CA LEU A 27 13.86 -2.41 -9.10
C LEU A 27 14.49 -3.72 -8.62
N MET A 28 13.89 -4.88 -8.89
CA MET A 28 14.32 -6.19 -8.41
C MET A 28 14.43 -7.23 -9.55
N PRO A 29 15.24 -7.00 -10.59
CA PRO A 29 15.30 -7.88 -11.76
C PRO A 29 15.81 -9.31 -11.45
N GLU A 30 16.54 -9.50 -10.34
CA GLU A 30 17.09 -10.80 -9.94
C GLU A 30 16.09 -11.71 -9.20
N ARG A 31 14.93 -11.19 -8.73
CA ARG A 31 13.88 -12.02 -8.13
C ARG A 31 13.09 -12.76 -9.23
N GLY A 32 13.56 -13.95 -9.58
CA GLY A 32 13.12 -14.75 -10.74
C GLY A 32 11.65 -15.18 -10.83
N ALA A 33 10.77 -14.88 -9.87
CA ALA A 33 9.32 -15.05 -10.02
C ALA A 33 8.56 -14.23 -8.98
N PHE A 34 7.99 -13.09 -9.38
CA PHE A 34 7.12 -12.29 -8.51
C PHE A 34 5.74 -12.93 -8.25
N GLY A 35 5.39 -14.00 -8.97
CA GLY A 35 4.12 -14.71 -8.81
C GLY A 35 2.92 -13.75 -8.75
N ASN A 36 2.11 -13.88 -7.69
CA ASN A 36 0.91 -13.06 -7.45
C ASN A 36 1.18 -11.72 -6.72
N PHE A 37 2.43 -11.23 -6.65
CA PHE A 37 2.80 -10.01 -5.91
C PHE A 37 1.92 -8.80 -6.23
N THR A 38 1.77 -8.49 -7.53
CA THR A 38 0.93 -7.36 -7.97
C THR A 38 -0.53 -7.54 -7.55
N LEU A 39 -1.06 -8.76 -7.64
CA LEU A 39 -2.46 -9.05 -7.31
C LEU A 39 -2.72 -8.80 -5.82
N TRP A 40 -1.83 -9.29 -4.94
CA TRP A 40 -1.93 -9.09 -3.50
C TRP A 40 -1.82 -7.61 -3.12
N ASN A 41 -0.85 -6.89 -3.66
CA ASN A 41 -0.70 -5.46 -3.39
C ASN A 41 -1.90 -4.66 -3.88
N THR A 42 -2.44 -4.99 -5.06
CA THR A 42 -3.65 -4.35 -5.60
C THR A 42 -4.85 -4.55 -4.66
N ALA A 43 -5.04 -5.76 -4.14
CA ALA A 43 -6.11 -6.07 -3.20
C ALA A 43 -5.94 -5.33 -1.86
N ILE A 44 -4.72 -5.31 -1.30
CA ILE A 44 -4.40 -4.57 -0.07
C ILE A 44 -4.68 -3.08 -0.28
N CYS A 45 -4.17 -2.50 -1.36
CA CYS A 45 -4.40 -1.09 -1.67
C CYS A 45 -5.88 -0.76 -1.87
N PHE A 46 -6.66 -1.66 -2.48
CA PHE A 46 -8.11 -1.48 -2.58
C PHE A 46 -8.77 -1.38 -1.20
N LEU A 47 -8.47 -2.33 -0.31
CA LEU A 47 -9.02 -2.37 1.05
C LEU A 47 -8.59 -1.15 1.86
N VAL A 48 -7.31 -0.77 1.79
CA VAL A 48 -6.80 0.41 2.49
C VAL A 48 -7.47 1.68 1.98
N GLY A 49 -7.63 1.85 0.66
CA GLY A 49 -8.28 3.03 0.08
C GLY A 49 -9.74 3.14 0.50
N TRP A 50 -10.43 2.00 0.55
CA TRP A 50 -11.82 1.92 1.01
C TRP A 50 -11.96 2.30 2.51
N ILE A 51 -11.07 1.79 3.36
CA ILE A 51 -11.16 1.94 4.82
C ILE A 51 -10.61 3.30 5.27
N THR A 52 -9.50 3.76 4.72
CA THR A 52 -8.81 4.97 5.20
C THR A 52 -9.29 6.22 4.47
N ILE A 53 -9.16 6.26 3.15
CA ILE A 53 -9.47 7.44 2.34
C ILE A 53 -10.99 7.63 2.25
N GLY A 54 -11.71 6.57 1.89
CA GLY A 54 -13.16 6.62 1.67
C GLY A 54 -13.99 6.93 2.91
N THR A 55 -13.57 6.54 4.12
CA THR A 55 -14.30 6.86 5.37
C THR A 55 -14.17 8.33 5.78
N ARG A 56 -13.15 9.02 5.26
CA ARG A 56 -12.83 10.40 5.63
C ARG A 56 -13.15 11.43 4.56
N ALA A 57 -13.76 11.01 3.46
CA ALA A 57 -14.18 11.88 2.36
C ALA A 57 -15.30 12.84 2.78
N GLY A 58 -15.35 14.02 2.15
CA GLY A 58 -16.37 15.06 2.37
C GLY A 58 -16.04 16.08 3.46
N ARG A 59 -14.78 16.14 3.91
CA ARG A 59 -14.29 17.06 4.96
C ARG A 59 -13.57 18.31 4.42
N GLY A 60 -13.57 18.52 3.10
CA GLY A 60 -12.95 19.66 2.44
C GLY A 60 -11.68 19.31 1.68
N ALA A 61 -11.31 20.19 0.73
CA ALA A 61 -10.20 19.95 -0.20
C ALA A 61 -8.81 19.88 0.48
N SER A 62 -8.58 20.67 1.53
CA SER A 62 -7.33 20.62 2.31
C SER A 62 -7.20 19.29 3.08
N ALA A 63 -8.30 18.82 3.67
CA ALA A 63 -8.35 17.53 4.36
C ALA A 63 -8.19 16.36 3.39
N ALA A 64 -8.65 16.49 2.14
CA ALA A 64 -8.56 15.47 1.11
C ALA A 64 -7.13 15.07 0.75
N ILE A 65 -6.23 16.06 0.61
CA ILE A 65 -4.82 15.81 0.29
C ILE A 65 -4.14 15.06 1.44
N SER A 66 -4.30 15.54 2.67
CA SER A 66 -3.77 14.89 3.87
C SER A 66 -4.29 13.46 4.02
N ASN A 67 -5.57 13.24 3.72
CA ASN A 67 -6.19 11.93 3.74
C ASN A 67 -5.63 11.00 2.66
N GLY A 68 -5.39 11.50 1.46
CA GLY A 68 -4.74 10.77 0.36
C GLY A 68 -3.33 10.32 0.73
N VAL A 69 -2.51 11.23 1.29
CA VAL A 69 -1.17 10.91 1.80
C VAL A 69 -1.23 9.85 2.89
N THR A 70 -2.13 10.00 3.86
CA THR A 70 -2.34 9.01 4.93
C THR A 70 -2.70 7.64 4.36
N GLY A 71 -3.57 7.58 3.34
CA GLY A 71 -3.98 6.34 2.70
C GLY A 71 -2.84 5.65 1.95
N VAL A 72 -2.01 6.40 1.24
CA VAL A 72 -0.82 5.85 0.55
C VAL A 72 0.22 5.34 1.55
N VAL A 73 0.49 6.08 2.62
CA VAL A 73 1.42 5.65 3.68
C VAL A 73 0.90 4.38 4.37
N ALA A 74 -0.40 4.32 4.68
CA ALA A 74 -1.01 3.12 5.24
C ALA A 74 -0.93 1.94 4.26
N ALA A 75 -1.13 2.17 2.97
CA ALA A 75 -1.07 1.11 1.96
C ALA A 75 0.35 0.55 1.82
N LEU A 76 1.36 1.43 1.77
CA LEU A 76 2.78 1.05 1.81
C LEU A 76 3.10 0.20 3.02
N PHE A 77 2.70 0.65 4.20
CA PHE A 77 2.92 -0.08 5.45
C PHE A 77 2.30 -1.48 5.40
N TRP A 78 1.04 -1.60 4.97
CA TRP A 78 0.37 -2.90 4.88
C TRP A 78 0.97 -3.81 3.82
N CYS A 79 1.40 -3.29 2.66
CA CYS A 79 2.08 -4.09 1.64
C CYS A 79 3.40 -4.65 2.18
N LEU A 80 4.21 -3.81 2.83
CA LEU A 80 5.47 -4.22 3.46
C LEU A 80 5.23 -5.23 4.58
N ALA A 81 4.26 -4.97 5.46
CA ALA A 81 3.95 -5.86 6.58
C ALA A 81 3.49 -7.25 6.10
N VAL A 82 2.60 -7.31 5.10
CA VAL A 82 2.12 -8.60 4.56
C VAL A 82 3.24 -9.35 3.85
N HIS A 83 4.08 -8.65 3.08
CA HIS A 83 5.18 -9.30 2.36
C HIS A 83 6.27 -9.80 3.32
N SER A 84 6.67 -8.99 4.30
CA SER A 84 7.64 -9.38 5.33
C SER A 84 7.12 -10.50 6.22
N ALA A 85 5.83 -10.49 6.58
CA ALA A 85 5.22 -11.60 7.31
C ALA A 85 5.24 -12.90 6.50
N ASN A 86 4.94 -12.85 5.20
CA ASN A 86 5.00 -14.04 4.34
C ASN A 86 6.43 -14.59 4.22
N MET A 87 7.41 -13.72 3.99
CA MET A 87 8.83 -14.10 3.96
C MET A 87 9.31 -14.71 5.28
N MET A 88 8.80 -14.20 6.41
CA MET A 88 9.13 -14.72 7.73
C MET A 88 8.49 -16.08 8.00
N VAL A 89 7.25 -16.30 7.56
CA VAL A 89 6.59 -17.61 7.63
C VAL A 89 7.37 -18.65 6.83
N ASP A 90 7.78 -18.34 5.60
CA ASP A 90 8.61 -19.23 4.78
C ASP A 90 9.94 -19.56 5.48
N ARG A 91 10.62 -18.55 6.05
CA ARG A 91 11.87 -18.74 6.82
C ARG A 91 11.68 -19.52 8.12
N ALA A 92 10.50 -19.46 8.75
CA ALA A 92 10.20 -20.18 9.98
C ALA A 92 10.01 -21.69 9.72
N PHE A 93 9.48 -22.07 8.56
CA PHE A 93 9.34 -23.48 8.19
C PHE A 93 10.69 -24.18 7.96
N ASP A 94 11.76 -23.43 7.66
CA ASP A 94 13.14 -23.92 7.60
C ASP A 94 13.79 -24.18 8.98
N ARG A 95 13.00 -24.15 10.09
CA ARG A 95 13.47 -24.31 11.49
C ARG A 95 14.51 -23.27 11.93
N ARG A 96 14.45 -22.06 11.38
CA ARG A 96 15.48 -21.03 11.61
C ARG A 96 15.17 -20.04 12.73
N TYR A 97 14.03 -20.15 13.40
CA TYR A 97 13.66 -19.31 14.54
C TYR A 97 13.37 -20.16 15.77
N ASP A 98 14.19 -20.01 16.81
CA ASP A 98 14.09 -20.79 18.06
C ASP A 98 13.11 -20.14 19.06
N SER A 99 12.64 -18.91 18.79
CA SER A 99 11.70 -18.19 19.67
C SER A 99 10.74 -17.25 18.92
N MET A 100 9.52 -17.07 19.48
CA MET A 100 8.49 -16.15 18.97
C MET A 100 8.98 -14.70 18.87
N LEU A 101 9.85 -14.27 19.80
CA LEU A 101 10.33 -12.89 19.88
C LEU A 101 11.34 -12.58 18.77
N GLU A 102 12.22 -13.52 18.46
CA GLU A 102 13.16 -13.45 17.34
C GLU A 102 12.42 -13.42 16.00
N ALA A 103 11.34 -14.21 15.90
CA ALA A 103 10.40 -14.22 14.80
C ALA A 103 9.78 -12.82 14.55
N VAL A 104 9.29 -12.14 15.59
CA VAL A 104 8.71 -10.79 15.48
C VAL A 104 9.78 -9.76 15.10
N ALA A 105 10.98 -9.82 15.70
CA ALA A 105 12.08 -8.93 15.36
C ALA A 105 12.49 -9.05 13.89
N ALA A 106 12.54 -10.28 13.36
CA ALA A 106 12.87 -10.55 11.97
C ALA A 106 11.85 -9.95 10.99
N VAL A 107 10.56 -9.86 11.35
CA VAL A 107 9.55 -9.18 10.50
C VAL A 107 9.88 -7.69 10.36
N PHE A 108 10.25 -7.02 11.45
CA PHE A 108 10.61 -5.59 11.39
C PHE A 108 11.89 -5.36 10.59
N GLU A 109 12.89 -6.22 10.75
CA GLU A 109 14.12 -6.17 9.96
C GLU A 109 13.81 -6.32 8.46
N LEU A 110 12.98 -7.31 8.10
CA LEU A 110 12.50 -7.50 6.72
C LEU A 110 11.69 -6.31 6.20
N ILE A 111 10.89 -5.65 7.04
CA ILE A 111 10.17 -4.42 6.65
C ILE A 111 11.17 -3.32 6.28
N VAL A 112 12.21 -3.09 7.10
CA VAL A 112 13.22 -2.06 6.83
C VAL A 112 14.04 -2.40 5.59
N GLU A 113 14.46 -3.66 5.44
CA GLU A 113 15.20 -4.13 4.27
C GLU A 113 14.38 -3.97 2.99
N ASN A 114 13.11 -4.40 3.00
CA ASN A 114 12.21 -4.23 1.86
C ASN A 114 11.89 -2.74 1.60
N ALA A 115 11.75 -1.91 2.64
CA ALA A 115 11.51 -0.48 2.49
C ALA A 115 12.71 0.27 1.90
N ALA A 116 13.95 -0.14 2.24
CA ALA A 116 15.16 0.46 1.68
C ALA A 116 15.23 0.27 0.15
N LEU A 117 14.70 -0.84 -0.37
CA LEU A 117 14.60 -1.10 -1.81
C LEU A 117 13.59 -0.17 -2.52
N LEU A 118 12.69 0.46 -1.77
CA LEU A 118 11.68 1.39 -2.29
C LEU A 118 12.15 2.84 -2.32
N VAL A 119 13.40 3.12 -1.91
CA VAL A 119 13.99 4.47 -1.93
C VAL A 119 14.46 4.82 -3.35
N ASP A 120 13.53 4.76 -4.31
CA ASP A 120 13.72 5.18 -5.68
C ASP A 120 12.93 6.47 -5.96
N ALA A 121 13.54 7.39 -6.72
CA ALA A 121 12.96 8.70 -6.98
C ALA A 121 11.65 8.59 -7.78
N ASN A 122 11.58 7.69 -8.77
CA ASN A 122 10.38 7.51 -9.57
C ASN A 122 9.26 6.87 -8.74
N PHE A 123 9.60 5.91 -7.89
CA PHE A 123 8.64 5.28 -6.97
C PHE A 123 8.04 6.31 -5.99
N ILE A 124 8.88 7.10 -5.32
CA ILE A 124 8.44 8.12 -4.36
C ILE A 124 7.58 9.18 -5.06
N LEU A 125 8.01 9.68 -6.22
CA LEU A 125 7.26 10.68 -6.98
C LEU A 125 5.88 10.16 -7.41
N THR A 126 5.83 8.91 -7.87
CA THR A 126 4.58 8.23 -8.25
C THR A 126 3.61 8.16 -7.08
N LEU A 127 4.09 7.80 -5.89
CA LEU A 127 3.26 7.71 -4.70
C LEU A 127 2.78 9.06 -4.20
N VAL A 128 3.63 10.09 -4.23
CA VAL A 128 3.25 11.45 -3.84
C VAL A 128 2.20 12.02 -4.81
N ALA A 129 2.44 11.90 -6.12
CA ALA A 129 1.48 12.33 -7.13
C ALA A 129 0.16 11.55 -7.01
N GLY A 130 0.25 10.23 -6.84
CA GLY A 130 -0.89 9.35 -6.64
C GLY A 130 -1.70 9.71 -5.39
N ALA A 131 -1.05 10.00 -4.27
CA ALA A 131 -1.70 10.40 -3.02
C ALA A 131 -2.57 11.65 -3.22
N VAL A 132 -2.04 12.66 -3.91
CA VAL A 132 -2.77 13.90 -4.20
C VAL A 132 -3.96 13.63 -5.11
N ILE A 133 -3.76 12.88 -6.19
CA ILE A 133 -4.81 12.56 -7.17
C ILE A 133 -5.94 11.75 -6.52
N VAL A 134 -5.60 10.67 -5.81
CA VAL A 134 -6.58 9.78 -5.15
C VAL A 134 -7.38 10.57 -4.11
N GLY A 135 -6.71 11.36 -3.28
CA GLY A 135 -7.36 12.19 -2.26
C GLY A 135 -8.32 13.21 -2.88
N TYR A 136 -7.86 13.94 -3.89
CA TYR A 136 -8.65 14.98 -4.55
C TYR A 136 -9.88 14.42 -5.29
N LEU A 137 -9.70 13.39 -6.11
CA LEU A 137 -10.81 12.77 -6.86
C LEU A 137 -11.87 12.17 -5.93
N THR A 138 -11.45 11.53 -4.83
CA THR A 138 -12.37 11.00 -3.82
C THR A 138 -13.22 12.10 -3.20
N GLU A 139 -12.63 13.27 -2.92
CA GLU A 139 -13.35 14.42 -2.35
C GLU A 139 -14.33 15.06 -3.33
N VAL A 140 -13.97 15.14 -4.61
CA VAL A 140 -14.86 15.66 -5.67
C VAL A 140 -16.10 14.76 -5.79
N VAL A 141 -15.90 13.44 -5.84
CA VAL A 141 -17.02 12.50 -5.94
C VAL A 141 -17.87 12.49 -4.67
N SER A 142 -17.25 12.60 -3.50
CA SER A 142 -18.00 12.76 -2.23
C SER A 142 -18.86 14.03 -2.23
N ARG A 143 -18.39 15.13 -2.80
CA ARG A 143 -19.17 16.38 -2.91
C ARG A 143 -20.30 16.31 -3.93
N HIS A 144 -20.12 15.58 -5.02
CA HIS A 144 -21.11 15.50 -6.10
C HIS A 144 -22.24 14.50 -5.81
N TRP A 145 -21.97 13.47 -4.99
CA TRP A 145 -22.93 12.39 -4.67
C TRP A 145 -23.42 12.44 -3.21
N ARG A 146 -23.48 13.63 -2.62
CA ARG A 146 -24.03 13.85 -1.27
C ARG A 146 -25.54 13.61 -1.21
#